data_AF-A0A6C0JIN3-F1
#
_entry.id   AF-A0A6C0JIN3-F1
#
_cell.length_a   1.000
_cell.length_b   1.000
_cell.length_c   1.000
_cell.angle_alpha   90.00
_cell.angle_beta   90.00
_cell.angle_gamma   90.00
#
_symmetry.space_group_name_H-M   'P 1'
#
loop_
_entity.id
_entity.type
_entity.pdbx_description
1 polymer ?
#
loop_
_entity_poly.entity_id
_entity_poly.type
_entity_poly.pdbx_seq_one_letter_code
_entity_poly.pdbx_strand_id
1 'polypeptide(L)'
;MDVCDIQCQRDKQLKQLNSAMVAAIQNKDTNPEAYEKAKVDYYTVKEGQGWLSKDKEDKANQAVQPILDSYQTKFDKMKDDIKYQTMRLQAKQDALNSQVGDEDEVRFIQSQIEKEREAASVYRRTKELEGLPVDVYAWLPSFLDFLLSITILWVVYLIFVEGKLSALFTSNSPSG
;
A
#
# COMPACT_ATOMS: atom_id res chain seq x y z
N MET A 1 -20.68 41.16 -48.94
CA MET A 1 -19.80 40.10 -48.43
C MET A 1 -19.64 40.38 -46.96
N ASP A 2 -20.41 39.73 -46.09
CA ASP A 2 -20.35 40.01 -44.67
C ASP A 2 -19.01 39.55 -44.11
N VAL A 3 -18.29 40.52 -43.55
CA VAL A 3 -17.03 40.30 -42.84
C VAL A 3 -17.38 39.52 -41.58
N CYS A 4 -17.13 38.21 -41.60
CA CYS A 4 -17.32 37.33 -40.45
C CYS A 4 -16.33 37.74 -39.36
N ASP A 5 -16.84 38.42 -38.33
CA ASP A 5 -16.09 38.83 -37.14
C ASP A 5 -15.53 37.62 -36.37
N ILE A 6 -14.61 37.85 -35.44
CA ILE A 6 -13.92 36.83 -34.63
C ILE A 6 -14.92 35.88 -33.95
N GLN A 7 -16.09 36.38 -33.51
CA GLN A 7 -17.15 35.56 -32.94
C GLN A 7 -17.81 34.63 -33.97
N CYS A 8 -18.09 35.14 -35.16
CA CYS A 8 -18.65 34.35 -36.26
C CYS A 8 -17.69 33.22 -36.69
N GLN A 9 -16.37 33.46 -36.67
CA GLN A 9 -15.38 32.41 -36.93
C GLN A 9 -15.33 31.35 -35.82
N ARG A 10 -15.38 31.77 -34.55
CA ARG A 10 -15.45 30.86 -33.40
C ARG A 10 -16.69 29.99 -33.45
N ASP A 11 -17.86 30.55 -33.74
CA ASP A 11 -19.12 29.81 -33.78
C ASP A 11 -19.14 28.78 -34.91
N LYS A 12 -18.56 29.14 -36.07
CA LYS A 12 -18.39 28.20 -37.19
C LYS A 12 -17.46 27.04 -36.82
N GLN A 13 -16.34 27.32 -36.14
CA GLN A 13 -15.42 26.30 -35.63
C GLN A 13 -16.10 25.40 -34.59
N LEU A 14 -16.82 25.99 -33.63
CA LEU A 14 -17.57 25.24 -32.61
C LEU A 14 -18.61 24.32 -33.22
N LYS A 15 -19.32 24.76 -34.27
CA LYS A 15 -20.30 23.92 -34.97
C LYS A 15 -19.65 22.72 -35.65
N GLN A 16 -18.49 22.91 -36.28
CA GLN A 16 -17.71 21.81 -36.87
C GLN A 16 -17.20 20.84 -35.81
N LEU A 17 -16.59 21.36 -34.74
CA LEU A 17 -16.08 20.55 -33.63
C LEU A 17 -17.20 19.80 -32.89
N ASN A 18 -18.38 20.41 -32.74
CA ASN A 18 -19.54 19.74 -32.17
C ASN A 18 -19.98 18.53 -33.02
N SER A 19 -20.01 18.68 -34.34
CA SER A 19 -20.36 17.57 -35.23
C SER A 19 -19.33 16.43 -35.17
N ALA A 20 -18.03 16.77 -35.08
CA ALA A 20 -16.96 15.79 -34.89
C ALA A 20 -17.06 15.08 -33.54
N MET A 21 -17.41 15.82 -32.48
CA MET A 21 -17.65 15.26 -31.14
C MET A 21 -18.83 14.29 -31.12
N VAL A 22 -19.96 14.62 -31.76
CA VAL A 22 -21.12 13.72 -31.86
C VAL A 22 -20.77 12.44 -32.60
N ALA A 23 -20.01 12.53 -33.70
CA ALA A 23 -19.54 11.35 -34.42
C ALA A 23 -18.56 10.51 -33.58
N ALA A 24 -17.71 11.16 -32.78
CA ALA A 24 -16.77 10.48 -31.90
C ALA A 24 -17.46 9.82 -30.69
N ILE A 25 -18.56 10.39 -30.17
CA ILE A 25 -19.39 9.77 -29.13
C ILE A 25 -19.96 8.43 -29.61
N GLN A 26 -20.43 8.39 -30.87
CA GLN A 26 -20.99 7.16 -31.46
C GLN A 26 -19.94 6.05 -31.62
N ASN A 27 -18.66 6.42 -31.74
CA ASN A 27 -17.55 5.49 -31.93
C ASN A 27 -16.68 5.34 -30.67
N LYS A 28 -17.15 5.80 -29.50
CA LYS A 28 -16.36 5.86 -28.27
C LYS A 28 -15.82 4.49 -27.85
N ASP A 29 -16.60 3.43 -28.04
CA ASP A 29 -16.23 2.07 -27.65
C ASP A 29 -15.23 1.43 -28.63
N THR A 30 -15.22 1.89 -29.89
CA THR A 30 -14.36 1.34 -30.95
C THR A 30 -13.07 2.15 -31.12
N ASN A 31 -13.11 3.46 -30.87
CA ASN A 31 -11.95 4.36 -30.96
C ASN A 31 -11.99 5.42 -29.84
N PRO A 32 -11.52 5.06 -28.64
CA PRO A 32 -11.52 5.98 -27.50
C PRO A 32 -10.56 7.16 -27.69
N GLU A 33 -9.50 7.00 -28.47
CA GLU A 33 -8.51 8.06 -28.74
C GLU A 33 -9.12 9.20 -29.59
N ALA A 34 -9.89 8.83 -30.62
CA ALA A 34 -10.60 9.82 -31.44
C ALA A 34 -11.65 10.60 -30.64
N TYR A 35 -12.29 9.94 -29.67
CA TYR A 35 -13.23 10.58 -28.75
C TYR A 35 -12.55 11.58 -27.82
N GLU A 36 -11.44 11.20 -27.17
CA GLU A 36 -10.72 12.11 -26.28
C GLU A 36 -10.14 13.31 -27.05
N LYS A 37 -9.65 13.11 -28.27
CA LYS A 37 -9.18 14.20 -29.13
C LYS A 37 -10.31 15.17 -29.50
N ALA A 38 -11.45 14.66 -29.97
CA ALA A 38 -12.59 15.50 -30.33
C ALA A 38 -13.18 16.25 -29.12
N LYS A 39 -13.19 15.60 -27.94
CA LYS A 39 -13.54 16.24 -26.67
C LYS A 39 -12.57 17.39 -26.37
N VAL A 40 -11.26 17.14 -26.49
CA VAL A 40 -10.25 18.15 -26.20
C VAL A 40 -10.39 19.36 -27.12
N ASP A 41 -10.51 19.14 -28.41
CA ASP A 41 -10.63 20.23 -29.39
C ASP A 41 -11.90 21.06 -29.18
N TYR A 42 -13.04 20.41 -28.92
CA TYR A 42 -14.32 21.09 -28.67
C TYR A 42 -14.29 21.94 -27.39
N TYR A 43 -13.90 21.36 -26.26
CA TYR A 43 -13.92 22.09 -24.99
C TYR A 43 -12.81 23.15 -24.90
N THR A 44 -11.69 22.98 -25.61
CA THR A 44 -10.65 24.01 -25.70
C THR A 44 -11.16 25.27 -26.40
N VAL A 45 -11.94 25.13 -27.47
CA VAL A 45 -12.52 26.28 -28.18
C VAL A 45 -13.72 26.86 -27.41
N LYS A 46 -14.50 26.02 -26.73
CA LYS A 46 -15.71 26.43 -26.00
C LYS A 46 -15.40 27.15 -24.68
N GLU A 47 -14.52 26.58 -23.87
CA GLU A 47 -14.28 27.00 -22.48
C GLU A 47 -12.89 27.66 -22.29
N GLY A 48 -12.00 27.55 -23.28
CA GLY A 48 -10.64 28.10 -23.22
C GLY A 48 -9.71 27.27 -22.35
N GLN A 49 -8.38 27.46 -22.45
CA GLN A 49 -7.35 26.54 -21.94
C GLN A 49 -7.49 26.05 -20.47
N GLY A 50 -8.19 26.78 -19.60
CA GLY A 50 -8.38 26.40 -18.19
C GLY A 50 -9.22 25.14 -17.95
N TRP A 51 -10.06 24.73 -18.90
CA TRP A 51 -10.94 23.57 -18.75
C TRP A 51 -10.17 22.25 -18.61
N LEU A 52 -8.98 22.14 -19.23
CA LEU A 52 -8.20 20.91 -19.27
C LEU A 52 -7.65 20.54 -17.89
N SER A 53 -7.31 21.54 -17.07
CA SER A 53 -6.89 21.32 -15.68
C SER A 53 -8.06 20.81 -14.83
N LYS A 54 -9.25 21.37 -15.03
CA LYS A 54 -10.46 20.95 -14.32
C LYS A 54 -10.89 19.53 -14.71
N ASP A 55 -10.85 19.18 -16.00
CA ASP A 55 -11.16 17.81 -16.47
C ASP A 55 -10.19 16.77 -15.90
N LYS A 56 -8.90 17.13 -15.76
CA LYS A 56 -7.90 16.25 -15.13
C LYS A 56 -8.17 16.07 -13.64
N GLU A 57 -8.50 17.13 -12.93
CA GLU A 57 -8.86 17.08 -11.51
C GLU A 57 -10.12 16.23 -11.29
N ASP A 58 -11.15 16.43 -12.11
CA ASP A 58 -12.40 15.65 -12.04
C ASP A 58 -12.16 14.16 -12.33
N LYS A 59 -11.35 13.83 -13.34
CA LYS A 59 -10.95 12.44 -13.64
C LYS A 59 -10.15 11.82 -12.49
N ALA A 60 -9.23 12.56 -11.90
CA ALA A 60 -8.47 12.10 -10.74
C ALA A 60 -9.39 11.83 -9.54
N ASN A 61 -10.32 12.75 -9.27
CA ASN A 61 -11.31 12.58 -8.19
C ASN A 61 -12.24 11.38 -8.43
N GLN A 62 -12.72 11.17 -9.65
CA GLN A 62 -13.53 9.99 -10.00
C GLN A 62 -12.77 8.67 -9.85
N ALA A 63 -11.46 8.66 -10.11
CA ALA A 63 -10.62 7.47 -9.91
C ALA A 63 -10.32 7.21 -8.42
N VAL A 64 -10.19 8.28 -7.62
CA VAL A 64 -9.81 8.21 -6.21
C VAL A 64 -11.00 7.91 -5.29
N GLN A 65 -12.20 8.45 -5.58
CA GLN A 65 -13.42 8.21 -4.79
C GLN A 65 -13.75 6.73 -4.52
N PRO A 66 -13.80 5.81 -5.52
CA PRO A 66 -14.14 4.41 -5.26
C PRO A 66 -13.11 3.70 -4.38
N ILE A 67 -11.86 4.17 -4.40
CA ILE A 67 -10.80 3.66 -3.53
C ILE A 67 -11.11 4.05 -2.08
N LEU A 68 -11.42 5.32 -1.81
CA LEU A 68 -11.80 5.77 -0.47
C LEU A 68 -13.06 5.06 0.04
N ASP A 69 -14.09 4.93 -0.80
CA ASP A 69 -15.33 4.23 -0.43
C ASP A 69 -15.07 2.76 -0.08
N SER A 70 -14.16 2.11 -0.80
CA SER A 70 -13.74 0.73 -0.51
C SER A 70 -13.03 0.60 0.84
N TYR A 71 -12.24 1.60 1.24
CA TYR A 71 -11.57 1.62 2.53
C TYR A 71 -12.57 1.86 3.67
N GLN A 72 -13.47 2.83 3.53
CA GLN A 72 -14.50 3.09 4.53
C GLN A 72 -15.39 1.85 4.75
N THR A 73 -15.82 1.21 3.65
CA THR A 73 -16.62 -0.03 3.73
C THR A 73 -15.90 -1.14 4.49
N LYS A 74 -14.57 -1.29 4.32
CA LYS A 74 -13.78 -2.27 5.07
C LYS A 74 -13.70 -1.91 6.56
N PHE A 75 -13.52 -0.64 6.88
CA PHE A 75 -13.49 -0.17 8.27
C PHE A 75 -14.83 -0.39 8.98
N ASP A 76 -15.94 -0.07 8.32
CA ASP A 76 -17.28 -0.28 8.90
C ASP A 76 -17.58 -1.76 9.12
N LYS A 77 -17.25 -2.62 8.14
CA LYS A 77 -17.36 -4.07 8.30
C LYS A 77 -16.53 -4.60 9.47
N MET A 78 -15.30 -4.13 9.62
CA MET A 78 -14.45 -4.52 10.75
C MET A 78 -15.05 -4.09 12.09
N LYS A 79 -15.57 -2.86 12.17
CA LYS A 79 -16.21 -2.33 13.37
C LYS A 79 -17.47 -3.12 13.75
N ASP A 80 -18.28 -3.50 12.77
CA ASP A 80 -19.48 -4.31 13.00
C ASP A 80 -19.13 -5.74 13.38
N ASP A 81 -18.09 -6.34 12.79
CA ASP A 81 -17.61 -7.67 13.19
C ASP A 81 -17.10 -7.67 14.64
N ILE A 82 -16.34 -6.65 15.04
CA ILE A 82 -15.90 -6.47 16.43
C ILE A 82 -17.11 -6.39 17.37
N LYS A 83 -18.13 -5.59 17.03
CA LYS A 83 -19.35 -5.49 17.85
C LYS A 83 -20.07 -6.83 17.96
N TYR A 84 -20.20 -7.55 16.84
CA TYR A 84 -20.87 -8.84 16.81
C TYR A 84 -20.13 -9.89 17.65
N GLN A 85 -18.80 -9.94 17.54
CA GLN A 85 -17.97 -10.80 18.39
C GLN A 85 -18.10 -10.42 19.87
N THR A 86 -18.09 -9.12 20.20
CA THR A 86 -18.25 -8.64 21.58
C THR A 86 -19.61 -9.05 22.17
N MET A 87 -20.71 -8.90 21.41
CA MET A 87 -22.03 -9.33 21.85
C MET A 87 -22.13 -10.85 22.02
N ARG A 88 -21.51 -11.64 21.14
CA ARG A 88 -21.50 -13.11 21.29
C ARG A 88 -20.71 -13.56 22.51
N LEU A 89 -19.62 -12.87 22.83
CA LEU A 89 -18.85 -13.12 24.05
C LEU A 89 -19.67 -12.78 25.30
N GLN A 90 -20.35 -11.62 25.31
CA GLN A 90 -21.26 -11.25 26.40
C GLN A 90 -22.43 -12.24 26.55
N ALA A 91 -23.09 -12.60 25.45
CA ALA A 91 -24.19 -13.57 25.50
C ALA A 91 -23.73 -14.97 25.96
N LYS A 92 -22.51 -15.40 25.59
CA LYS A 92 -21.89 -16.61 26.15
C LYS A 92 -21.62 -16.45 27.64
N GLN A 93 -21.07 -15.32 28.06
CA GLN A 93 -20.76 -15.06 29.47
C GLN A 93 -22.04 -15.05 30.32
N ASP A 94 -23.11 -14.43 29.83
CA ASP A 94 -24.40 -14.38 30.54
C ASP A 94 -25.07 -15.75 30.59
N ALA A 95 -25.00 -16.54 29.51
CA ALA A 95 -25.50 -17.91 29.49
C ALA A 95 -24.72 -18.82 30.45
N LEU A 96 -23.37 -18.71 30.48
CA LEU A 96 -22.51 -19.44 31.42
C LEU A 96 -22.77 -19.02 32.87
N ASN A 97 -22.84 -17.72 33.15
CA ASN A 97 -23.17 -17.17 34.47
C ASN A 97 -24.57 -17.60 34.96
N SER A 98 -25.52 -17.84 34.05
CA SER A 98 -26.85 -18.34 34.40
C SER A 98 -26.91 -19.85 34.65
N GLN A 99 -25.93 -20.60 34.15
CA GLN A 99 -25.91 -22.07 34.18
C GLN A 99 -24.97 -22.64 35.24
N VAL A 100 -23.96 -21.87 35.68
CA VAL A 100 -22.93 -22.32 36.62
C VAL A 100 -23.11 -21.58 37.94
N GLY A 101 -23.68 -22.30 38.91
CA GLY A 101 -23.54 -21.94 40.32
C GLY A 101 -22.08 -22.10 40.76
N ASP A 102 -21.57 -21.03 41.36
CA ASP A 102 -20.45 -20.89 42.30
C ASP A 102 -19.03 -21.41 41.96
N GLU A 103 -18.11 -20.43 41.97
CA GLU A 103 -16.68 -20.48 42.34
C GLU A 103 -15.64 -21.17 41.44
N ASP A 104 -15.93 -22.31 40.82
CA ASP A 104 -14.88 -23.06 40.09
C ASP A 104 -14.51 -22.44 38.72
N GLU A 105 -15.45 -21.77 38.07
CA GLU A 105 -15.23 -21.18 36.74
C GLU A 105 -14.53 -19.81 36.81
N VAL A 106 -14.73 -19.04 37.88
CA VAL A 106 -13.96 -17.81 38.15
C VAL A 106 -12.47 -18.14 38.25
N ARG A 107 -12.13 -19.25 38.93
CA ARG A 107 -10.77 -19.76 39.02
C ARG A 107 -10.20 -20.19 37.68
N PHE A 108 -11.01 -20.85 36.84
CA PHE A 108 -10.57 -21.27 35.51
C PHE A 108 -10.30 -20.07 34.59
N ILE A 109 -11.21 -19.08 34.56
CA ILE A 109 -11.02 -17.85 33.78
C ILE A 109 -9.80 -17.06 34.29
N GLN A 110 -9.62 -16.95 35.61
CA GLN A 110 -8.47 -16.28 36.19
C GLN A 110 -7.15 -16.99 35.82
N SER A 111 -7.14 -18.32 35.77
CA SER A 111 -5.97 -19.10 35.34
C SER A 111 -5.63 -18.93 33.84
N GLN A 112 -6.64 -18.76 32.99
CA GLN A 112 -6.45 -18.52 31.55
C GLN A 112 -5.93 -17.09 31.31
N ILE A 113 -6.50 -16.10 32.03
CA ILE A 113 -6.04 -14.70 31.98
C ILE A 113 -4.60 -14.57 32.50
N GLU A 114 -4.26 -15.28 33.58
CA GLU A 114 -2.89 -15.29 34.10
C GLU A 114 -1.91 -15.92 33.10
N LYS A 115 -2.27 -17.03 32.43
CA LYS A 115 -1.45 -17.63 31.38
C LYS A 115 -1.23 -16.69 30.19
N GLU A 116 -2.27 -16.00 29.71
CA GLU A 116 -2.13 -15.03 28.62
C GLU A 116 -1.31 -13.81 29.05
N ARG A 117 -1.48 -13.35 30.30
CA ARG A 117 -0.69 -12.24 30.85
C ARG A 117 0.78 -12.63 31.01
N GLU A 118 1.08 -13.85 31.43
CA GLU A 118 2.43 -14.38 31.51
C GLU A 118 3.07 -14.46 30.12
N ALA A 119 2.37 -14.99 29.12
CA ALA A 119 2.85 -15.02 27.73
C ALA A 119 3.11 -13.61 27.16
N ALA A 120 2.20 -12.66 27.42
CA ALA A 120 2.37 -11.26 27.03
C ALA A 120 3.52 -10.57 27.78
N SER A 121 3.76 -10.93 29.05
CA SER A 121 4.89 -10.41 29.82
C SER A 121 6.23 -10.94 29.33
N VAL A 122 6.29 -12.22 28.92
CA VAL A 122 7.46 -12.82 28.27
C VAL A 122 7.71 -12.13 26.94
N TYR A 123 6.67 -11.89 26.14
CA TYR A 123 6.78 -11.18 24.85
C TYR A 123 7.21 -9.71 25.00
N ARG A 124 6.75 -9.01 26.06
CA ARG A 124 7.25 -7.66 26.38
C ARG A 124 8.71 -7.69 26.80
N ARG A 125 9.13 -8.67 27.62
CA ARG A 125 10.53 -8.83 28.03
C ARG A 125 11.43 -9.17 26.86
N THR A 126 11.01 -10.04 25.94
CA THR A 126 11.79 -10.32 24.73
C THR A 126 11.90 -9.08 23.84
N LYS A 127 10.83 -8.30 23.68
CA LYS A 127 10.89 -7.02 22.94
C LYS A 127 11.74 -5.94 23.61
N GLU A 128 11.83 -5.92 24.93
CA GLU A 128 12.65 -4.95 25.67
C GLU A 128 14.14 -5.33 25.64
N LEU A 129 14.45 -6.64 25.53
CA LEU A 129 15.80 -7.15 25.29
C LEU A 129 16.21 -7.06 23.81
N GLU A 130 15.28 -7.21 22.87
CA GLU A 130 15.45 -7.02 21.42
C GLU A 130 15.25 -5.55 20.99
N GLY A 131 15.84 -4.61 21.73
CA GLY A 131 15.80 -3.19 21.37
C GLY A 131 16.47 -2.92 20.02
N LEU A 132 15.69 -3.04 18.93
CA LEU A 132 15.74 -2.43 17.59
C LEU A 132 14.76 -3.22 16.68
N PRO A 133 13.96 -2.58 15.81
CA PRO A 133 12.97 -3.27 14.98
C PRO A 133 13.65 -4.13 13.90
N VAL A 134 13.79 -5.44 14.17
CA VAL A 134 14.47 -6.42 13.30
C VAL A 134 13.62 -6.84 12.09
N ASP A 135 12.32 -6.51 12.05
CA ASP A 135 11.38 -7.01 11.02
C ASP A 135 11.67 -6.50 9.60
N VAL A 136 12.22 -5.28 9.44
CA VAL A 136 12.59 -4.74 8.12
C VAL A 136 13.89 -5.32 7.57
N TYR A 137 14.66 -6.01 8.40
CA TYR A 137 15.96 -6.58 8.09
C TYR A 137 16.02 -8.08 8.37
N ALA A 138 14.88 -8.79 8.39
CA ALA A 138 14.87 -10.25 8.58
C ALA A 138 15.69 -11.01 7.50
N TRP A 139 15.92 -10.40 6.34
CA TRP A 139 16.80 -10.89 5.29
C TRP A 139 18.29 -10.64 5.57
N LEU A 140 18.62 -9.70 6.47
CA LEU A 140 19.98 -9.25 6.76
C LEU A 140 20.85 -10.36 7.36
N PRO A 141 20.40 -11.20 8.31
CA PRO A 141 21.19 -12.34 8.78
C PRO A 141 21.52 -13.33 7.65
N SER A 142 20.53 -13.70 6.83
CA SER A 142 20.75 -14.62 5.70
C SER A 142 21.65 -14.02 4.62
N PHE A 143 21.56 -12.71 4.39
CA PHE A 143 22.43 -11.99 3.46
C PHE A 143 23.86 -11.84 3.98
N LEU A 144 24.04 -11.59 5.28
CA LEU A 144 25.35 -11.59 5.94
C LEU A 144 26.02 -12.96 5.81
N ASP A 145 25.27 -14.04 6.02
CA ASP A 145 25.78 -15.41 5.91
C ASP A 145 26.19 -15.75 4.46
N PHE A 146 25.39 -15.30 3.48
CA PHE A 146 25.74 -15.40 2.06
C PHE A 146 27.02 -14.63 1.69
N LEU A 147 27.16 -13.39 2.17
CA LEU A 147 28.38 -12.60 1.98
C LEU A 147 29.59 -13.26 2.65
N LEU A 148 29.42 -13.82 3.83
CA LEU A 148 30.49 -14.51 4.56
C LEU A 148 30.93 -15.78 3.80
N SER A 149 29.98 -16.55 3.27
CA SER A 149 30.28 -17.71 2.42
C SER A 149 31.07 -17.33 1.16
N ILE A 150 30.67 -16.26 0.48
CA ILE A 150 31.39 -15.74 -0.71
C ILE A 150 32.79 -15.26 -0.35
N THR A 151 32.96 -14.53 0.76
CA THR A 151 34.28 -14.03 1.16
C THR A 151 35.24 -15.17 1.49
N ILE A 152 34.79 -16.23 2.16
CA ILE A 152 35.60 -17.43 2.39
C ILE A 152 36.01 -18.09 1.07
N LEU A 153 35.05 -18.29 0.15
CA LEU A 153 35.33 -18.87 -1.16
C LEU A 153 36.32 -18.03 -1.97
N TRP A 154 36.21 -16.70 -1.90
CA TRP A 154 37.11 -15.77 -2.56
C TRP A 154 38.52 -15.80 -1.97
N VAL A 155 38.64 -15.86 -0.64
CA VAL A 155 39.94 -16.02 0.04
C VAL A 155 40.60 -17.35 -0.33
N VAL A 156 39.83 -18.45 -0.34
CA VAL A 156 40.35 -19.77 -0.77
C VAL A 156 40.78 -19.73 -2.24
N TYR A 157 39.99 -19.10 -3.11
CA TYR A 157 40.34 -18.92 -4.51
C TYR A 157 41.64 -18.13 -4.69
N LEU A 158 41.82 -17.02 -3.97
CA LEU A 158 43.06 -16.25 -3.99
C LEU A 158 44.27 -17.05 -3.50
N ILE A 159 44.11 -17.81 -2.43
CA ILE A 159 45.18 -18.69 -1.91
C ILE A 159 45.55 -19.76 -2.95
N PHE A 160 44.55 -20.36 -3.61
CA PHE A 160 44.76 -21.44 -4.57
C PHE A 160 45.32 -20.95 -5.91
N VAL A 161 44.87 -19.79 -6.41
CA VAL A 161 45.26 -19.27 -7.72
C VAL A 161 46.53 -18.44 -7.67
N GLU A 162 46.72 -17.61 -6.62
CA GLU A 162 47.89 -16.72 -6.53
C GLU A 162 49.01 -17.27 -5.65
N GLY A 163 48.79 -18.34 -4.86
CA GLY A 163 49.83 -19.01 -4.08
C GLY A 163 50.57 -18.12 -3.06
N LYS A 164 50.03 -16.94 -2.74
CA LYS A 164 50.66 -15.92 -1.88
C LYS A 164 50.03 -15.90 -0.50
N LEU A 165 50.27 -16.95 0.29
CA LEU A 165 49.97 -16.95 1.72
C LEU A 165 50.78 -15.90 2.52
N SER A 166 51.87 -15.39 1.96
CA SER A 166 52.84 -14.54 2.68
C SER A 166 52.45 -13.05 2.82
N ALA A 167 51.39 -12.59 2.15
CA ALA A 167 50.99 -11.17 2.18
C ALA A 167 49.98 -10.82 3.28
N LEU A 168 49.24 -11.82 3.81
CA LEU A 168 48.24 -11.59 4.86
C LEU A 168 48.82 -11.61 6.29
N PHE A 169 49.99 -12.22 6.48
CA PHE A 169 50.64 -12.33 7.80
C PHE A 169 51.60 -11.18 8.13
N THR A 170 51.77 -10.18 7.26
CA THR A 170 52.78 -9.11 7.40
C THR A 170 52.21 -7.72 7.69
N SER A 171 50.97 -7.58 8.15
CA SER A 171 50.38 -6.25 8.45
C SER A 171 49.96 -5.99 9.89
N ASN A 172 50.24 -6.86 10.87
CA ASN A 172 50.08 -6.51 12.28
C ASN A 172 51.11 -7.21 13.19
N SER A 173 52.35 -6.73 13.12
CA SER A 173 53.24 -6.74 14.28
C SER A 173 53.91 -5.37 14.36
N PRO A 174 53.43 -4.45 15.20
CA PRO A 174 54.26 -3.35 15.65
C PRO A 174 55.15 -3.88 16.77
N SER A 175 56.43 -3.97 16.47
CA SER A 175 57.52 -4.06 17.43
C SER A 175 57.52 -2.82 18.33
N GLY A 176 57.33 -3.02 19.63
CA GLY A 176 57.41 -1.99 20.68
C GLY A 176 57.03 -2.57 22.03
#